data_AF-A0A1P8YA85-F1
#
_entry.id   AF-A0A1P8YA85-F1
#
_cell.length_a   1.000
_cell.length_b   1.000
_cell.length_c   1.000
_cell.angle_alpha   90.00
_cell.angle_beta   90.00
_cell.angle_gamma   90.00
#
_symmetry.space_group_name_H-M   'P 1'
#
loop_
_entity.id
_entity.type
_entity.pdbx_description
1 polymer ?
#
loop_
_entity_poly.entity_id
_entity_poly.type
_entity_poly.pdbx_seq_one_letter_code
_entity_poly.pdbx_strand_id
1 'polypeptide(L)'
;MQQVFSSDPPKEGKARLRWPGDPTNLTVKAMNDGIKNFAVGCFQAIRNPVTHTVDDVPKQEALEHLAALSVLARWIDGCETITST
;
A
#
# COMPACT_ATOMS: atom_id res chain seq x y z
N MET A 1 4.24 -5.61 0.21
CA MET A 1 4.01 -4.18 0.53
C MET A 1 5.18 -3.51 1.22
N GLN A 2 5.70 -4.04 2.34
CA GLN A 2 6.79 -3.39 3.09
C GLN A 2 8.05 -3.08 2.27
N GLN A 3 8.49 -4.00 1.39
CA GLN A 3 9.68 -3.79 0.57
C GLN A 3 9.50 -2.72 -0.52
N VAL A 4 8.29 -2.61 -1.08
CA VAL A 4 7.98 -1.69 -2.17
C VAL A 4 8.01 -0.24 -1.68
N PHE A 5 7.54 0.01 -0.45
CA PHE A 5 7.56 1.31 0.21
C PHE A 5 8.66 1.44 1.27
N SER A 6 9.70 0.59 1.25
CA SER A 6 10.86 0.76 2.14
C SER A 6 11.51 2.12 1.88
N SER A 7 11.99 2.79 2.94
CA SER A 7 12.79 4.01 2.85
C SER A 7 14.17 3.79 2.26
N ASP A 8 14.62 2.54 2.17
CA ASP A 8 15.90 2.18 1.56
C ASP A 8 15.96 2.62 0.10
N PRO A 9 17.16 2.98 -0.41
CA PRO A 9 17.38 3.18 -1.83
C PRO A 9 16.91 1.98 -2.67
N PRO A 10 16.46 2.20 -3.92
CA PRO A 10 16.19 1.10 -4.83
C PRO A 10 17.48 0.31 -5.09
N LYS A 11 17.32 -0.98 -5.38
CA LYS A 11 18.42 -1.86 -5.80
C LYS A 11 18.04 -2.49 -7.13
N GLU A 12 19.01 -3.06 -7.84
CA GLU A 12 18.75 -3.84 -9.04
C GLU A 12 17.68 -4.93 -8.76
N GLY A 13 16.68 -5.02 -9.64
CA GLY A 13 15.52 -5.92 -9.47
C GLY A 13 14.60 -5.59 -8.29
N LYS A 14 14.86 -4.51 -7.54
CA LYS A 14 14.11 -4.10 -6.35
C LYS A 14 13.78 -2.61 -6.46
N ALA A 15 12.90 -2.27 -7.40
CA ALA A 15 12.33 -0.93 -7.52
C ALA A 15 11.56 -0.53 -6.24
N ARG A 16 11.31 0.76 -6.10
CA ARG A 16 10.51 1.35 -5.01
C ARG A 16 9.36 2.13 -5.59
N LEU A 17 8.25 2.17 -4.85
CA LEU A 17 7.21 3.17 -5.08
C LEU A 17 7.41 4.34 -4.14
N ARG A 18 7.17 5.55 -4.65
CA ARG A 18 7.21 6.79 -3.89
C ARG A 18 5.99 7.64 -4.19
N TRP A 19 5.39 8.21 -3.15
CA TRP A 19 4.46 9.31 -3.34
C TRP A 19 5.17 10.47 -4.05
N PRO A 20 4.57 11.10 -5.09
CA PRO A 20 5.22 12.14 -5.86
C PRO A 20 5.60 13.35 -5.01
N GLY A 21 6.70 13.99 -5.38
CA GLY A 21 7.18 15.24 -4.77
C GLY A 21 8.55 15.11 -4.11
N ASP A 22 8.93 16.18 -3.40
CA ASP A 22 10.23 16.28 -2.74
C ASP A 22 10.35 15.26 -1.58
N PRO A 23 11.34 14.35 -1.59
CA PRO A 23 11.53 13.37 -0.52
C PRO A 23 11.88 13.98 0.85
N THR A 24 12.34 15.24 0.89
CA THR A 24 12.60 15.96 2.14
C THR A 24 11.34 16.61 2.72
N ASN A 25 10.25 16.69 1.94
CA ASN A 25 8.97 17.22 2.39
C ASN A 25 8.29 16.26 3.38
N LEU A 26 7.91 16.79 4.55
CA LEU A 26 7.29 16.01 5.62
C LEU A 26 5.96 15.36 5.23
N THR A 27 5.16 16.03 4.39
CA THR A 27 3.91 15.47 3.86
C THR A 27 4.17 14.30 2.92
N VAL A 28 5.16 14.40 2.04
CA VAL A 28 5.55 13.29 1.14
C VAL A 28 6.03 12.10 1.97
N LYS A 29 6.86 12.34 2.99
CA LYS A 29 7.30 11.28 3.92
C LYS A 29 6.11 10.62 4.63
N ALA A 30 5.20 11.42 5.19
CA ALA A 30 4.01 10.92 5.88
C ALA A 30 3.11 10.10 4.94
N MET A 31 2.93 10.52 3.69
CA MET A 31 2.18 9.76 2.69
C MET A 31 2.81 8.39 2.42
N ASN A 32 4.13 8.33 2.21
CA ASN A 32 4.83 7.06 1.98
C ASN A 32 4.69 6.09 3.16
N ASP A 33 4.85 6.59 4.39
CA ASP A 33 4.68 5.77 5.61
C ASP A 33 3.22 5.34 5.82
N GLY A 34 2.27 6.25 5.56
CA GLY A 34 0.84 5.99 5.64
C GLY A 34 0.40 4.90 4.67
N ILE A 35 0.77 5.02 3.38
CA ILE A 35 0.45 4.02 2.35
C ILE A 35 1.07 2.67 2.72
N LYS A 36 2.33 2.63 3.16
CA LYS A 36 3.00 1.40 3.61
C LYS A 36 2.21 0.71 4.72
N ASN A 37 1.87 1.43 5.78
CA ASN A 37 1.19 0.86 6.95
C ASN A 37 -0.25 0.45 6.61
N PHE A 38 -0.98 1.28 5.87
CA PHE A 38 -2.33 0.97 5.43
C PHE A 38 -2.37 -0.26 4.53
N ALA A 39 -1.40 -0.40 3.61
CA ALA A 39 -1.26 -1.57 2.76
C ALA A 39 -1.01 -2.85 3.56
N VAL A 40 -0.14 -2.79 4.57
CA VAL A 40 0.11 -3.93 5.46
C VAL A 40 -1.17 -4.31 6.20
N GLY A 41 -1.88 -3.32 6.77
CA GLY A 41 -3.16 -3.52 7.43
C GLY A 41 -4.21 -4.16 6.52
N CYS A 42 -4.40 -3.63 5.31
CA CYS A 42 -5.34 -4.21 4.33
C CYS A 42 -5.00 -5.67 4.01
N PHE A 43 -3.72 -6.00 3.80
CA PHE A 43 -3.35 -7.38 3.52
C PHE A 43 -3.56 -8.32 4.72
N GLN A 44 -3.16 -7.88 5.91
CA GLN A 44 -3.21 -8.72 7.11
C GLN A 44 -4.63 -8.88 7.67
N ALA A 45 -5.43 -7.82 7.66
CA ALA A 45 -6.75 -7.80 8.31
C ALA A 45 -7.91 -8.04 7.33
N ILE A 46 -7.74 -7.77 6.03
CA ILE A 46 -8.81 -7.95 5.04
C ILE A 46 -8.51 -9.16 4.16
N ARG A 47 -7.43 -9.11 3.38
CA ARG A 47 -7.14 -10.15 2.37
C ARG A 47 -6.88 -11.52 3.02
N ASN A 48 -6.08 -11.56 4.07
CA ASN A 48 -5.66 -12.82 4.68
C ASN A 48 -6.83 -13.60 5.30
N PRO A 49 -7.68 -13.02 6.16
CA PRO A 49 -8.84 -13.74 6.71
C PRO A 49 -9.76 -14.28 5.63
N VAL A 50 -10.10 -13.48 4.61
CA VAL A 50 -10.94 -13.88 3.48
C VAL A 50 -10.35 -15.06 2.69
N THR A 51 -9.03 -15.27 2.73
CA THR A 51 -8.38 -16.42 2.08
C THR A 51 -8.45 -17.70 2.93
N HIS A 52 -8.60 -17.57 4.25
CA HIS A 52 -8.58 -18.68 5.20
C HIS A 52 -9.97 -19.08 5.73
N THR A 53 -10.96 -18.19 5.64
CA THR A 53 -12.35 -18.47 5.99
C THR A 53 -13.13 -18.93 4.75
N VAL A 54 -13.96 -19.96 4.92
CA VAL A 54 -14.82 -20.50 3.84
C VAL A 54 -16.20 -19.82 3.81
N ASP A 55 -16.48 -18.97 4.80
CA ASP A 55 -17.75 -18.26 4.95
C ASP A 55 -17.77 -16.96 4.14
N ASP A 56 -18.94 -16.65 3.58
CA ASP A 56 -19.17 -15.38 2.88
C ASP A 56 -19.10 -14.20 3.86
N VAL A 57 -18.35 -13.18 3.49
CA VAL A 57 -18.30 -11.91 4.24
C VAL A 57 -19.66 -11.21 4.15
N PRO A 58 -20.24 -10.74 5.26
CA PRO A 58 -21.48 -9.95 5.23
C PRO A 58 -21.38 -8.78 4.25
N LYS A 59 -22.45 -8.50 3.49
CA LYS A 59 -22.43 -7.52 2.38
C LYS A 59 -21.90 -6.13 2.78
N GLN A 60 -22.26 -5.67 3.98
CA GLN A 60 -21.82 -4.38 4.50
C GLN A 60 -20.30 -4.35 4.72
N GLU A 61 -19.78 -5.38 5.39
CA GLU A 61 -18.34 -5.53 5.65
C GLU A 61 -17.55 -5.72 4.34
N ALA A 62 -18.10 -6.49 3.39
CA ALA A 62 -17.51 -6.65 2.07
C ALA A 62 -17.39 -5.31 1.31
N LEU A 63 -18.39 -4.44 1.42
CA LEU A 63 -18.35 -3.09 0.83
C LEU A 63 -17.27 -2.21 1.49
N GLU A 64 -17.13 -2.28 2.81
CA GLU A 64 -16.11 -1.55 3.56
C GLU A 64 -14.69 -2.01 3.19
N HIS A 65 -14.50 -3.32 3.08
CA HIS A 65 -13.26 -3.92 2.60
C HIS A 65 -12.90 -3.44 1.18
N LEU A 66 -13.88 -3.44 0.27
CA LEU A 66 -13.68 -2.95 -1.09
C LEU A 66 -13.35 -1.46 -1.12
N ALA A 67 -14.01 -0.64 -0.28
CA ALA A 67 -13.72 0.79 -0.18
C ALA A 67 -12.28 1.05 0.31
N ALA A 68 -11.83 0.32 1.34
CA ALA A 68 -10.46 0.42 1.84
C ALA A 68 -9.43 0.04 0.76
N LEU A 69 -9.64 -1.07 0.07
CA LEU A 69 -8.77 -1.53 -1.02
C LEU A 69 -8.78 -0.56 -2.22
N SER A 70 -9.93 0.05 -2.53
CA SER A 70 -10.07 1.06 -3.58
C SER A 70 -9.26 2.32 -3.27
N VAL A 71 -9.32 2.81 -2.02
CA VAL A 71 -8.49 3.94 -1.57
C VAL A 71 -7.01 3.62 -1.68
N LEU A 72 -6.60 2.42 -1.23
CA LEU A 72 -5.21 1.97 -1.34
C LEU A 72 -4.74 1.91 -2.79
N ALA A 73 -5.55 1.32 -3.68
CA ALA A 73 -5.22 1.20 -5.10
C ALA A 73 -5.00 2.57 -5.74
N ARG A 74 -5.91 3.52 -5.48
CA ARG A 74 -5.78 4.90 -5.98
C ARG A 74 -4.50 5.59 -5.49
N TRP A 75 -4.09 5.36 -4.25
CA TRP A 75 -2.83 5.94 -3.75
C TRP A 75 -1.59 5.29 -4.37
N ILE A 76 -1.61 3.97 -4.56
CA ILE A 76 -0.51 3.25 -5.23
C ILE A 76 -0.38 3.69 -6.69
N ASP A 77 -1.50 3.87 -7.39
CA ASP A 77 -1.52 4.32 -8.80
C ASP A 77 -0.95 5.74 -8.95
N GLY A 78 -1.13 6.57 -7.92
CA GLY A 78 -0.51 7.89 -7.84
C GLY A 78 0.98 7.88 -7.52
N CYS A 79 1.62 6.73 -7.24
CA CYS A 79 3.04 6.67 -6.92
C CYS A 79 3.93 6.56 -8.15
N GLU A 80 5.15 7.10 -8.03
CA GLU A 80 6.21 6.96 -9.02
C GLU A 80 7.08 5.74 -8.72
N THR A 81 7.50 5.05 -9.79
CA THR A 81 8.45 3.94 -9.68
C THR A 81 9.89 4.47 -9.75
N ILE A 82 10.66 4.23 -8.70
CA ILE A 82 12.07 4.59 -8.61
C ILE A 82 12.92 3.33 -8.73
N THR A 83 13.84 3.32 -9.69
CA THR A 83 14.78 2.22 -9.96
C THR A 83 16.20 2.60 -9.55
N SER A 84 17.09 1.60 -9.38
CA SER A 84 18.52 1.89 -9.34
C SER A 84 18.91 2.45 -10.70
N THR A 85 19.66 3.55 -10.71
CA THR A 85 20.42 3.96 -11.89
C THR A 85 21.45 2.89 -12.25
#